data_AF-A0A847H3T9-F1
#
_entry.id   AF-A0A847H3T9-F1
#
_cell.length_a   1.000
_cell.length_b   1.000
_cell.length_c   1.000
_cell.angle_alpha   90.00
_cell.angle_beta   90.00
_cell.angle_gamma   90.00
#
_symmetry.space_group_name_H-M   'P 1'
#
loop_
_entity.id
_entity.type
_entity.pdbx_description
1 polymer ?
#
loop_
_entity_poly.entity_id
_entity_poly.type
_entity_poly.pdbx_seq_one_letter_code
_entity_poly.pdbx_strand_id
1 'polypeptide(L)'
;MSKKGFTLAEVLITLSIIGVVAALTVPTLVRNYEDAANAAKAKKVYSEIANAWKLYLSDNGGSPVGTFSTRSGLQETFLKKYFKYTILTSYGDGTALTAKALNGGAPLSIDTGITTSDGIFIGIYYAEGACKPNGCATLIVDLNGKSKGPNRFGYDIYSIYLMPDGAFAYKDNQQNIENTTCLKPNQNPKWDEWYNGGNGCFSKPA
;
A
#
# COMPACT_ATOMS: atom_id res chain seq x y z
N MET A 1 -17.02 56.87 -25.72
CA MET A 1 -16.38 55.57 -26.03
C MET A 1 -17.23 54.48 -25.39
N SER A 2 -18.00 53.70 -26.16
CA SER A 2 -18.83 52.62 -25.61
C SER A 2 -17.92 51.46 -25.19
N LYS A 3 -17.91 51.12 -23.89
CA LYS A 3 -17.19 49.95 -23.38
C LYS A 3 -17.97 48.71 -23.82
N LYS A 4 -17.42 47.93 -24.75
CA LYS A 4 -17.98 46.62 -25.11
C LYS A 4 -17.78 45.68 -23.92
N GLY A 5 -18.87 45.30 -23.27
CA GLY A 5 -18.91 44.30 -22.21
C GLY A 5 -19.45 42.96 -22.75
N PHE A 6 -19.11 41.87 -22.07
CA PHE A 6 -19.67 40.55 -22.38
C PHE A 6 -21.17 40.53 -22.14
N THR A 7 -21.91 39.90 -23.04
CA THR A 7 -23.33 39.60 -22.86
C THR A 7 -23.51 38.47 -21.86
N LEU A 8 -24.67 38.43 -21.21
CA LEU A 8 -25.03 37.33 -20.31
C LEU A 8 -24.97 35.97 -21.02
N ALA A 9 -25.39 35.92 -22.29
CA ALA A 9 -25.36 34.70 -23.10
C ALA A 9 -23.93 34.21 -23.37
N GLU A 10 -22.98 35.10 -23.67
CA GLU A 10 -21.57 34.74 -23.87
C GLU A 10 -20.96 34.16 -22.58
N VAL A 11 -21.27 34.75 -21.43
CA VAL A 11 -20.79 34.23 -20.13
C VAL A 11 -21.42 32.86 -19.82
N LEU A 12 -22.71 32.66 -20.08
CA LEU A 12 -23.38 31.38 -19.80
C LEU A 12 -22.89 30.24 -20.70
N ILE A 13 -22.66 30.50 -21.99
CA ILE A 13 -22.13 29.50 -22.92
C ILE A 13 -20.70 29.13 -22.53
N THR A 14 -19.85 30.11 -22.20
CA THR A 14 -18.47 29.84 -21.78
C THR A 14 -18.41 29.05 -20.48
N LEU A 15 -19.22 29.41 -19.47
CA LEU A 15 -19.34 28.65 -18.22
C LEU A 15 -19.84 27.22 -18.45
N SER A 16 -20.78 27.04 -19.38
CA SER A 16 -21.31 25.72 -19.74
C SER A 16 -20.25 24.84 -20.41
N ILE A 17 -19.46 25.41 -21.34
CA ILE A 17 -18.37 24.70 -22.03
C ILE A 17 -17.28 24.29 -21.03
N ILE A 18 -16.79 25.22 -20.20
CA ILE A 18 -15.76 24.88 -19.19
C ILE A 18 -16.30 23.87 -18.16
N GLY A 19 -17.59 23.93 -17.83
CA GLY A 19 -18.23 22.97 -16.92
C GLY A 19 -18.22 21.55 -17.47
N VAL A 20 -18.60 21.36 -18.74
CA VAL A 20 -18.55 20.05 -19.42
C VAL A 20 -17.12 19.54 -19.54
N VAL A 21 -16.18 20.39 -19.95
CA VAL A 21 -14.77 20.01 -20.09
C VAL A 21 -14.17 19.64 -18.72
N ALA A 22 -14.45 20.40 -17.67
CA ALA A 22 -13.98 20.11 -16.32
C ALA A 22 -14.54 18.77 -15.81
N ALA A 23 -15.84 18.49 -16.03
CA ALA A 23 -16.47 17.24 -15.61
C ALA A 23 -15.82 16.00 -16.25
N LEU A 24 -15.32 16.10 -17.49
CA LEU A 24 -14.66 15.01 -18.19
C LEU A 24 -13.17 14.87 -17.83
N THR A 25 -12.50 15.98 -17.51
CA THR A 25 -11.04 16.00 -17.35
C THR A 25 -10.57 15.90 -15.89
N VAL A 26 -11.27 16.53 -14.94
CA VAL A 26 -10.88 16.56 -13.52
C VAL A 26 -10.79 15.16 -12.91
N PRO A 27 -11.77 14.24 -13.09
CA PRO A 27 -11.68 12.91 -12.48
C PRO A 27 -10.47 12.11 -12.98
N THR A 28 -10.16 12.22 -14.28
CA THR A 28 -9.03 11.52 -14.89
C THR A 28 -7.70 12.08 -14.39
N LEU A 29 -7.57 13.41 -14.29
CA LEU A 29 -6.38 14.06 -13.79
C LEU A 29 -6.10 13.69 -12.33
N VAL A 30 -7.13 13.75 -11.47
CA VAL A 30 -7.02 13.39 -10.06
C VAL A 30 -6.59 11.94 -9.90
N ARG A 31 -7.22 11.00 -10.64
CA ARG A 31 -6.85 9.58 -10.61
C ARG A 31 -5.40 9.34 -11.03
N ASN A 32 -4.96 9.95 -12.13
CA ASN A 32 -3.59 9.76 -12.62
C ASN A 32 -2.55 10.31 -11.64
N TYR A 33 -2.85 11.44 -10.99
CA TYR A 33 -2.01 11.99 -9.94
C TYR A 33 -1.95 11.09 -8.71
N GLU A 34 -3.09 10.57 -8.25
CA GLU A 34 -3.16 9.63 -7.12
C GLU A 34 -2.38 8.35 -7.40
N ASP A 35 -2.54 7.75 -8.59
CA ASP A 35 -1.83 6.53 -8.99
C ASP A 35 -0.31 6.74 -8.97
N ALA A 36 0.17 7.87 -9.51
CA ALA A 36 1.60 8.21 -9.51
C ALA A 36 2.13 8.46 -8.09
N ALA A 37 1.38 9.18 -7.26
CA ALA A 37 1.74 9.44 -5.88
C ALA A 37 1.78 8.15 -5.04
N ASN A 38 0.80 7.25 -5.24
CA ASN A 38 0.74 5.96 -4.56
C ASN A 38 1.91 5.06 -4.97
N ALA A 39 2.26 4.99 -6.26
CA ALA A 39 3.41 4.22 -6.71
C ALA A 39 4.73 4.71 -6.07
N ALA A 40 4.92 6.02 -5.98
CA ALA A 40 6.09 6.60 -5.31
C ALA A 40 6.12 6.26 -3.81
N LYS A 41 4.98 6.38 -3.12
CA LYS A 41 4.85 6.01 -1.71
C LYS A 41 5.09 4.52 -1.47
N ALA A 42 4.53 3.64 -2.30
CA ALA A 42 4.72 2.20 -2.21
C ALA A 42 6.22 1.84 -2.27
N LYS A 43 6.93 2.41 -3.25
CA LYS A 43 8.37 2.20 -3.41
C LYS A 43 9.15 2.68 -2.17
N LYS A 44 8.80 3.86 -1.64
CA LYS A 44 9.41 4.41 -0.43
C LYS A 44 9.23 3.46 0.76
N VAL A 45 7.99 3.07 1.07
CA VAL A 45 7.67 2.22 2.23
C VAL A 45 8.34 0.85 2.11
N TYR A 46 8.33 0.28 0.91
CA TYR A 46 9.06 -0.96 0.67
C TYR A 46 10.55 -0.82 1.00
N SER A 47 11.21 0.23 0.51
CA SER A 47 12.63 0.47 0.81
C SER A 47 12.88 0.65 2.31
N GLU A 48 11.99 1.35 3.02
CA GLU A 48 12.08 1.52 4.47
C GLU A 48 11.95 0.18 5.20
N ILE A 49 10.97 -0.66 4.81
CA ILE A 49 10.78 -2.00 5.41
C ILE A 49 11.95 -2.92 5.09
N ALA A 50 12.43 -2.93 3.85
CA ALA A 50 13.59 -3.74 3.46
C ALA A 50 14.85 -3.34 4.22
N ASN A 51 15.08 -2.04 4.43
CA ASN A 51 16.21 -1.56 5.22
C ASN A 51 16.04 -1.89 6.71
N ALA A 52 14.85 -1.68 7.27
CA ALA A 52 14.55 -2.06 8.65
C ALA A 52 14.75 -3.55 8.88
N TRP A 53 14.32 -4.40 7.94
CA TRP A 53 14.51 -5.84 8.02
C TRP A 53 15.98 -6.26 7.94
N LYS A 54 16.78 -5.62 7.07
CA LYS A 54 18.24 -5.84 7.05
C LYS A 54 18.89 -5.47 8.38
N LEU A 55 18.50 -4.34 8.98
CA LEU A 55 18.98 -3.94 10.32
C LEU A 55 18.56 -4.95 11.38
N TYR A 56 17.32 -5.43 11.32
CA TYR A 56 16.84 -6.48 12.21
C TYR A 56 17.69 -7.75 12.11
N LEU A 57 17.95 -8.24 10.90
CA LEU A 57 18.80 -9.42 10.70
C LEU A 57 20.22 -9.16 11.20
N SER A 58 20.78 -7.97 10.94
CA SER A 58 22.12 -7.58 11.42
C SER A 58 22.22 -7.61 12.94
N ASP A 59 21.22 -7.09 13.65
CA ASP A 59 21.18 -7.07 15.11
C ASP A 59 21.03 -8.48 15.72
N ASN A 60 20.52 -9.45 14.95
CA ASN A 60 20.27 -10.83 15.37
C ASN A 60 21.26 -11.83 14.74
N GLY A 61 22.47 -11.39 14.40
CA GLY A 61 23.53 -12.28 13.92
C GLY A 61 23.29 -12.85 12.51
N GLY A 62 22.52 -12.15 11.68
CA GLY A 62 22.26 -12.51 10.29
C GLY A 62 21.19 -13.57 10.08
N SER A 63 20.42 -13.93 11.12
CA SER A 63 19.40 -14.95 11.02
C SER A 63 18.13 -14.58 11.78
N PRO A 64 16.92 -14.87 11.25
CA PRO A 64 15.66 -14.58 11.90
C PRO A 64 15.32 -15.57 13.04
N VAL A 65 16.30 -16.12 13.77
CA VAL A 65 16.06 -17.26 14.70
C VAL A 65 15.25 -16.86 15.94
N GLY A 66 14.11 -17.55 16.16
CA GLY A 66 13.28 -17.45 17.38
C GLY A 66 12.30 -16.28 17.43
N THR A 67 12.06 -15.62 16.30
CA THR A 67 11.80 -14.18 16.35
C THR A 67 10.36 -13.79 16.61
N PHE A 68 9.33 -14.49 16.11
CA PHE A 68 7.96 -14.00 16.30
C PHE A 68 6.89 -15.11 16.36
N SER A 69 6.77 -15.79 17.50
CA SER A 69 5.71 -16.78 17.76
C SER A 69 4.29 -16.25 17.56
N THR A 70 4.11 -14.93 17.57
CA THR A 70 2.82 -14.26 17.39
C THR A 70 2.97 -12.95 16.63
N ARG A 71 1.86 -12.46 16.08
CA ARG A 71 1.78 -11.13 15.45
C ARG A 71 2.17 -10.00 16.40
N SER A 72 1.77 -10.11 17.67
CA SER A 72 2.16 -9.16 18.72
C SER A 72 3.67 -9.22 19.02
N GLY A 73 4.28 -10.40 18.98
CA GLY A 73 5.73 -10.56 19.10
C GLY A 73 6.48 -9.79 18.00
N LEU A 74 6.04 -9.93 16.74
CA LEU A 74 6.58 -9.18 15.60
C LEU A 74 6.37 -7.67 15.72
N GLN A 75 5.20 -7.26 16.21
CA GLN A 75 4.95 -5.85 16.47
C GLN A 75 5.95 -5.27 17.49
N GLU A 76 6.20 -5.97 18.60
CA GLU A 76 7.07 -5.51 19.68
C GLU A 76 8.55 -5.48 19.29
N THR A 77 9.03 -6.56 18.68
CA THR A 77 10.47 -6.75 18.45
C THR A 77 10.95 -6.22 17.11
N PHE A 78 10.06 -6.01 16.14
CA PHE A 78 10.36 -5.40 14.85
C PHE A 78 9.69 -4.03 14.67
N LEU A 79 8.35 -3.97 14.58
CA LEU A 79 7.68 -2.72 14.18
C LEU A 79 7.94 -1.57 15.16
N LYS A 80 7.84 -1.80 16.46
CA LYS A 80 8.07 -0.76 17.48
C LYS A 80 9.53 -0.36 17.63
N LYS A 81 10.47 -1.26 17.33
CA LYS A 81 11.91 -1.01 17.48
C LYS A 81 12.51 -0.27 16.28
N TYR A 82 12.09 -0.62 15.06
CA TYR A 82 12.73 -0.12 13.82
C TYR A 82 11.94 0.95 13.08
N PHE A 83 10.71 1.28 13.52
CA PHE A 83 9.90 2.33 12.91
C PHE A 83 9.48 3.38 13.93
N LYS A 84 9.41 4.64 13.47
CA LYS A 84 8.77 5.72 14.22
C LYS A 84 7.27 5.66 13.96
N TYR A 85 6.49 5.51 15.02
CA TYR A 85 5.04 5.37 14.94
C TYR A 85 4.30 6.33 15.87
N THR A 86 3.06 6.64 15.53
CA THR A 86 2.15 7.52 16.29
C THR A 86 0.98 6.75 16.88
N ILE A 87 0.53 5.70 16.20
CA ILE A 87 -0.59 4.86 16.64
C ILE A 87 -0.14 3.41 16.66
N LEU A 88 -0.41 2.73 17.76
CA LEU A 88 -0.30 1.27 17.87
C LEU A 88 -1.68 0.67 17.58
N THR A 89 -1.73 -0.39 16.79
CA THR A 89 -2.95 -1.18 16.57
C THR A 89 -2.71 -2.56 17.14
N SER A 90 -3.49 -2.94 18.14
CA SER A 90 -3.33 -4.18 18.88
C SER A 90 -4.60 -5.02 18.80
N TYR A 91 -4.44 -6.35 18.85
CA TYR A 91 -5.58 -7.27 18.78
C TYR A 91 -6.68 -6.89 19.79
N GLY A 92 -7.92 -6.71 19.29
CA GLY A 92 -9.08 -6.40 20.11
C GLY A 92 -9.27 -4.94 20.52
N ASP A 93 -8.43 -4.01 20.06
CA ASP A 93 -8.53 -2.58 20.39
C ASP A 93 -9.58 -1.80 19.56
N GLY A 94 -10.23 -2.45 18.60
CA GLY A 94 -11.19 -1.83 17.69
C GLY A 94 -10.57 -0.92 16.64
N THR A 95 -9.25 -0.91 16.49
CA THR A 95 -8.51 -0.04 15.55
C THR A 95 -7.99 -0.78 14.31
N ALA A 96 -8.51 -1.99 14.06
CA ALA A 96 -8.14 -2.81 12.93
C ALA A 96 -8.40 -2.13 11.58
N LEU A 97 -7.49 -2.33 10.63
CA LEU A 97 -7.72 -2.00 9.23
C LEU A 97 -8.72 -3.01 8.64
N THR A 98 -9.76 -2.51 8.00
CA THR A 98 -10.66 -3.33 7.17
C THR A 98 -10.23 -3.18 5.70
N ALA A 99 -9.48 -4.16 5.20
CA ALA A 99 -8.96 -4.20 3.84
C ALA A 99 -9.94 -4.91 2.90
N LYS A 100 -10.39 -4.19 1.86
CA LYS A 100 -11.33 -4.72 0.87
C LYS A 100 -10.59 -5.51 -0.20
N ALA A 101 -11.06 -6.73 -0.44
CA ALA A 101 -10.58 -7.57 -1.53
C ALA A 101 -11.01 -7.00 -2.90
N LEU A 102 -10.18 -7.21 -3.92
CA LEU A 102 -10.48 -6.74 -5.29
C LEU A 102 -11.61 -7.54 -5.96
N ASN A 103 -11.77 -8.81 -5.61
CA ASN A 103 -12.80 -9.69 -6.13
C ASN A 103 -14.18 -9.51 -5.47
N GLY A 104 -14.35 -8.50 -4.61
CA GLY A 104 -15.59 -8.28 -3.87
C GLY A 104 -15.86 -9.33 -2.77
N GLY A 105 -14.88 -10.18 -2.47
CA GLY A 105 -14.93 -11.11 -1.34
C GLY A 105 -14.99 -10.40 0.01
N ALA A 106 -15.18 -11.19 1.07
CA ALA A 106 -15.22 -10.67 2.44
C ALA A 106 -13.95 -9.86 2.76
N PRO A 107 -14.09 -8.69 3.42
CA PRO A 107 -12.93 -7.87 3.74
C PRO A 107 -12.03 -8.58 4.75
N LEU A 108 -10.72 -8.36 4.60
CA LEU A 108 -9.70 -8.85 5.52
C LEU A 108 -9.53 -7.84 6.67
N SER A 109 -9.54 -8.33 7.91
CA SER A 109 -9.26 -7.51 9.09
C SER A 109 -7.80 -7.65 9.51
N ILE A 110 -7.08 -6.53 9.60
CA ILE A 110 -5.71 -6.48 10.11
C ILE A 110 -5.70 -5.69 11.42
N ASP A 111 -5.65 -6.44 12.52
CA ASP A 111 -5.84 -5.93 13.89
C ASP A 111 -4.55 -5.78 14.69
N THR A 112 -3.38 -6.00 14.07
CA THR A 112 -2.07 -5.86 14.72
C THR A 112 -1.15 -5.08 13.80
N GLY A 113 -0.52 -4.00 14.27
CA GLY A 113 0.31 -3.14 13.43
C GLY A 113 0.66 -1.79 14.04
N ILE A 114 1.23 -0.91 13.22
CA ILE A 114 1.53 0.48 13.59
C ILE A 114 1.02 1.43 12.52
N THR A 115 0.68 2.65 12.91
CA THR A 115 0.61 3.79 11.99
C THR A 115 1.84 4.65 12.22
N THR A 116 2.62 4.81 11.16
CA THR A 116 3.84 5.62 11.11
C THR A 116 3.53 7.12 11.23
N SER A 117 4.56 7.93 11.50
CA SER A 117 4.39 9.39 11.62
C SER A 117 3.97 10.09 10.33
N ASP A 118 4.25 9.49 9.16
CA ASP A 118 3.78 9.99 7.85
C ASP A 118 2.40 9.45 7.45
N GLY A 119 1.73 8.75 8.38
CA GLY A 119 0.33 8.34 8.24
C GLY A 119 0.14 7.02 7.50
N ILE A 120 1.21 6.26 7.26
CA ILE A 120 1.19 4.95 6.60
C ILE A 120 0.92 3.89 7.64
N PHE A 121 -0.04 3.01 7.40
CA PHE A 121 -0.29 1.88 8.28
C PHE A 121 0.50 0.66 7.82
N ILE A 122 1.21 0.02 8.75
CA ILE A 122 1.95 -1.23 8.54
C ILE A 122 1.36 -2.25 9.51
N GLY A 123 0.54 -3.14 8.98
CA GLY A 123 -0.12 -4.22 9.69
C GLY A 123 0.57 -5.55 9.50
N ILE A 124 0.34 -6.47 10.43
CA ILE A 124 0.84 -7.84 10.40
C ILE A 124 -0.36 -8.75 10.13
N TYR A 125 -0.42 -9.29 8.91
CA TYR A 125 -1.42 -10.27 8.55
C TYR A 125 -1.06 -11.65 9.11
N TYR A 126 0.21 -12.03 8.98
CA TYR A 126 0.69 -13.34 9.37
C TYR A 126 2.11 -13.25 9.92
N ALA A 127 2.41 -14.07 10.93
CA ALA A 127 3.74 -14.23 11.50
C ALA A 127 3.95 -15.72 11.86
N GLU A 128 5.08 -16.29 11.44
CA GLU A 128 5.49 -17.65 11.79
C GLU A 128 6.38 -17.63 13.02
N GLY A 129 6.13 -18.55 13.97
CA GLY A 129 6.97 -18.69 15.16
C GLY A 129 8.38 -19.21 14.88
N ALA A 130 8.56 -19.89 13.75
CA ALA A 130 9.87 -20.23 13.22
C ALA A 130 9.93 -19.77 11.77
N CYS A 131 10.78 -18.79 11.47
CA CYS A 131 10.95 -18.36 10.09
C CYS A 131 11.46 -19.52 9.23
N LYS A 132 10.76 -19.80 8.13
CA LYS A 132 11.06 -20.89 7.19
C LYS A 132 11.66 -20.31 5.89
N PRO A 133 12.29 -21.16 5.06
CA PRO A 133 12.78 -20.74 3.74
C PRO A 133 11.70 -20.12 2.83
N ASN A 134 10.42 -20.47 3.04
CA ASN A 134 9.29 -19.94 2.28
C ASN A 134 8.60 -18.71 2.92
N GLY A 135 9.12 -18.19 4.04
CA GLY A 135 8.66 -16.94 4.65
C GLY A 135 8.74 -16.90 6.18
N CYS A 136 8.93 -15.71 6.72
CA CYS A 136 8.85 -15.40 8.15
C CYS A 136 7.51 -14.77 8.54
N ALA A 137 7.05 -13.78 7.76
CA ALA A 137 5.85 -13.01 8.07
C ALA A 137 5.31 -12.30 6.82
N THR A 138 4.03 -11.92 6.86
CA THR A 138 3.38 -11.10 5.83
C THR A 138 2.86 -9.82 6.45
N LEU A 139 3.40 -8.69 5.97
CA LEU A 139 2.97 -7.36 6.30
C LEU A 139 1.96 -6.84 5.27
N ILE A 140 0.96 -6.11 5.74
CA ILE A 140 -0.02 -5.40 4.93
C ILE A 140 0.19 -3.92 5.14
N VAL A 141 0.49 -3.19 4.08
CA VAL A 141 0.77 -1.77 4.10
C VAL A 141 -0.37 -1.02 3.47
N ASP A 142 -0.90 -0.02 4.16
CA ASP A 142 -1.84 0.96 3.64
C ASP A 142 -1.13 2.34 3.53
N LEU A 143 -0.99 2.83 2.30
CA LEU A 143 -0.18 4.00 1.95
C LEU A 143 -0.79 5.34 2.34
N ASN A 144 -2.10 5.40 2.55
CA ASN A 144 -2.80 6.63 2.93
C ASN A 144 -3.35 6.59 4.36
N GLY A 145 -3.27 5.42 4.99
CA GLY A 145 -3.62 5.18 6.37
C GLY A 145 -5.06 4.69 6.50
N LYS A 146 -5.26 3.81 7.47
CA LYS A 146 -6.49 3.00 7.66
C LYS A 146 -7.82 3.75 7.68
N SER A 147 -7.84 5.06 7.93
CA SER A 147 -9.06 5.87 8.04
C SER A 147 -9.40 6.68 6.79
N LYS A 148 -8.50 6.77 5.79
CA LYS A 148 -8.72 7.61 4.61
C LYS A 148 -9.48 6.89 3.50
N GLY A 149 -9.37 5.56 3.43
CA GLY A 149 -9.98 4.79 2.35
C GLY A 149 -9.30 5.05 0.99
N PRO A 150 -9.66 4.31 -0.06
CA PRO A 150 -10.67 3.26 -0.10
C PRO A 150 -10.31 1.93 0.59
N ASN A 151 -9.09 1.76 1.10
CA ASN A 151 -8.57 0.57 1.77
C ASN A 151 -8.78 -0.68 0.91
N ARG A 152 -8.25 -0.67 -0.30
CA ARG A 152 -8.35 -1.71 -1.32
C ARG A 152 -6.99 -2.23 -1.72
N PHE A 153 -6.86 -3.55 -1.72
CA PHE A 153 -5.68 -4.23 -2.27
C PHE A 153 -5.40 -3.76 -3.71
N GLY A 154 -4.14 -3.53 -4.04
CA GLY A 154 -3.71 -3.08 -5.37
C GLY A 154 -4.08 -1.63 -5.71
N TYR A 155 -4.65 -0.85 -4.78
CA TYR A 155 -4.85 0.59 -4.93
C TYR A 155 -4.01 1.38 -3.92
N ASP A 156 -4.37 1.26 -2.65
CA ASP A 156 -3.68 1.87 -1.50
C ASP A 156 -3.15 0.82 -0.52
N ILE A 157 -3.56 -0.45 -0.64
CA ILE A 157 -3.07 -1.57 0.17
C ILE A 157 -2.15 -2.51 -0.63
N TYR A 158 -1.02 -2.88 -0.03
CA TYR A 158 0.00 -3.75 -0.63
C TYR A 158 0.56 -4.77 0.38
N SER A 159 1.02 -5.91 -0.11
CA SER A 159 1.58 -6.99 0.72
C SER A 159 3.11 -7.06 0.59
N ILE A 160 3.78 -7.19 1.73
CA ILE A 160 5.24 -7.36 1.82
C ILE A 160 5.55 -8.60 2.65
N TYR A 161 6.40 -9.46 2.10
CA TYR A 161 6.86 -10.71 2.70
C TYR A 161 8.21 -10.49 3.35
N LEU A 162 8.31 -10.81 4.63
CA LEU A 162 9.58 -10.93 5.32
C LEU A 162 10.07 -12.37 5.10
N MET A 163 11.25 -12.51 4.50
CA MET A 163 11.93 -13.78 4.22
C MET A 163 13.27 -13.81 4.97
N PRO A 164 13.89 -14.99 5.14
CA PRO A 164 15.15 -15.10 5.87
C PRO A 164 16.29 -14.23 5.33
N ASP A 165 16.27 -13.96 4.02
CA ASP A 165 17.30 -13.26 3.27
C ASP A 165 16.93 -11.80 2.93
N GLY A 166 15.69 -11.37 3.18
CA GLY A 166 15.24 -10.03 2.82
C GLY A 166 13.75 -9.79 2.99
N ALA A 167 13.31 -8.56 2.76
CA ALA A 167 11.90 -8.24 2.63
C ALA A 167 11.57 -8.03 1.15
N PHE A 168 10.47 -8.59 0.68
CA PHE A 168 10.09 -8.61 -0.73
C PHE A 168 8.62 -8.23 -0.88
N ALA A 169 8.30 -7.34 -1.82
CA ALA A 169 6.90 -7.15 -2.20
C ALA A 169 6.37 -8.43 -2.84
N TYR A 170 5.08 -8.71 -2.70
CA TYR A 170 4.51 -9.88 -3.36
C TYR A 170 4.71 -9.82 -4.87
N LYS A 171 5.20 -10.93 -5.41
CA LYS A 171 5.20 -11.23 -6.83
C LYS A 171 4.94 -12.73 -6.95
N ASP A 172 4.19 -13.13 -7.96
CA ASP A 172 3.99 -14.53 -8.36
C ASP A 172 5.31 -15.30 -8.54
N ASN A 173 6.49 -14.66 -8.62
CA ASN A 173 7.79 -15.34 -8.75
C ASN A 173 9.00 -14.52 -8.24
N GLN A 174 9.11 -14.26 -6.92
CA GLN A 174 10.35 -13.89 -6.19
C GLN A 174 11.46 -13.14 -6.97
N GLN A 175 11.26 -11.88 -7.41
CA GLN A 175 12.34 -11.07 -8.02
C GLN A 175 12.28 -9.56 -7.69
N ASN A 176 13.49 -8.94 -7.65
CA ASN A 176 13.86 -7.56 -7.28
C ASN A 176 12.94 -6.42 -7.75
N ILE A 177 12.78 -5.40 -6.89
CA ILE A 177 11.83 -4.27 -7.02
C ILE A 177 12.31 -3.14 -7.92
N GLU A 178 13.60 -3.09 -8.24
CA GLU A 178 14.17 -1.98 -9.01
C GLU A 178 13.54 -1.81 -10.40
N ASN A 179 12.93 -2.87 -10.94
CA ASN A 179 12.28 -2.90 -12.25
C ASN A 179 10.73 -3.03 -12.18
N THR A 180 10.11 -2.73 -11.03
CA THR A 180 8.70 -3.02 -10.78
C THR A 180 7.84 -1.75 -10.70
N THR A 181 6.93 -1.56 -11.67
CA THR A 181 5.83 -0.59 -11.65
C THR A 181 4.64 -1.06 -10.80
N CYS A 182 4.35 -0.35 -9.71
CA CYS A 182 3.10 -0.47 -8.94
C CYS A 182 1.87 0.10 -9.67
N LEU A 183 2.00 0.37 -10.97
CA LEU A 183 1.00 1.03 -11.79
C LEU A 183 0.21 -0.01 -12.58
N LYS A 184 -1.11 0.20 -12.70
CA LYS A 184 -2.02 -0.59 -13.55
C LYS A 184 -1.55 -0.52 -15.01
N PRO A 185 -1.05 -1.61 -15.63
CA PRO A 185 -0.61 -1.51 -17.02
C PRO A 185 -1.78 -1.55 -18.00
N ASN A 186 -2.94 -2.09 -17.62
CA ASN A 186 -4.11 -2.22 -18.50
C ASN A 186 -5.41 -2.41 -17.72
N GLN A 187 -6.54 -2.06 -18.34
CA GLN A 187 -7.89 -2.18 -17.76
C GLN A 187 -8.43 -3.61 -17.66
N ASN A 188 -7.64 -4.63 -18.01
CA ASN A 188 -8.11 -6.02 -17.93
C ASN A 188 -6.99 -7.07 -17.78
N PRO A 189 -6.33 -7.18 -16.63
CA PRO A 189 -5.62 -8.39 -16.27
C PRO A 189 -6.50 -9.23 -15.36
N LYS A 190 -6.16 -10.51 -15.28
CA LYS A 190 -6.76 -11.52 -14.43
C LYS A 190 -6.47 -11.23 -12.95
N TRP A 191 -7.04 -10.15 -12.41
CA TRP A 191 -6.91 -9.72 -11.01
C TRP A 191 -7.60 -10.66 -10.01
N ASP A 192 -8.43 -11.58 -10.53
CA ASP A 192 -9.41 -12.40 -9.79
C ASP A 192 -8.99 -13.87 -9.59
N GLU A 193 -7.79 -14.27 -10.03
CA GLU A 193 -7.34 -15.63 -9.75
C GLU A 193 -6.82 -15.67 -8.30
N TRP A 194 -7.33 -16.63 -7.51
CA TRP A 194 -7.05 -16.89 -6.08
C TRP A 194 -5.56 -16.83 -5.68
N TYR A 195 -4.67 -16.94 -6.67
CA TYR A 195 -3.22 -16.87 -6.55
C TYR A 195 -2.61 -15.45 -6.63
N ASN A 196 -3.32 -14.42 -7.10
CA ASN A 196 -2.75 -13.07 -7.25
C ASN A 196 -3.19 -12.06 -6.19
N GLY A 197 -4.27 -12.34 -5.43
CA GLY A 197 -4.63 -11.70 -4.16
C GLY A 197 -4.65 -10.15 -4.09
N GLY A 198 -4.52 -9.42 -5.20
CA GLY A 198 -4.26 -7.98 -5.22
C GLY A 198 -2.93 -7.57 -4.56
N ASN A 199 -1.95 -8.48 -4.49
CA ASN A 199 -0.89 -8.41 -3.49
C ASN A 199 0.38 -7.62 -3.89
N GLY A 200 0.59 -7.17 -5.13
CA GLY A 200 1.83 -6.42 -5.42
C GLY A 200 2.05 -5.93 -6.86
N CYS A 201 2.99 -4.99 -6.95
CA CYS A 201 3.42 -4.25 -8.13
C CYS A 201 3.98 -5.15 -9.27
N PHE A 202 3.79 -4.76 -10.54
CA PHE A 202 4.23 -5.51 -11.75
C PHE A 202 5.60 -5.06 -12.25
N SER A 203 6.37 -5.91 -12.95
CA SER A 203 7.53 -5.45 -13.73
C SER A 203 7.11 -4.40 -14.77
N LYS A 204 7.91 -3.33 -14.96
CA LYS A 204 7.73 -2.39 -16.08
C LYS A 204 7.71 -3.21 -17.38
N PRO A 205 6.72 -3.03 -18.29
CA PRO A 205 6.80 -3.66 -19.59
C PRO A 205 8.08 -3.21 -20.29
N ALA A 206 8.76 -4.17 -20.94
CA ALA A 206 9.99 -3.93 -21.71
C ALA A 206 9.76 -2.90 -22.82
#